data_AF-A0A8K0RHA1-F1
#
_entry.id   AF-A0A8K0RHA1-F1
#
_cell.length_a   1.000
_cell.length_b   1.000
_cell.length_c   1.000
_cell.angle_alpha   90.00
_cell.angle_beta   90.00
_cell.angle_gamma   90.00
#
_symmetry.space_group_name_H-M   'P 1'
#
loop_
_entity.id
_entity.type
_entity.pdbx_description
1 polymer ?
#
loop_
_entity_poly.entity_id
_entity_poly.type
_entity_poly.pdbx_seq_one_letter_code
_entity_poly.pdbx_strand_id
1 'polypeptide(L)'
;MVQTQISRFARKIFDERCIPTDAVKEWVHHLHANDLNHNNLMEAFAAFHHGSYFFIVLELAQCTLSDFLNGSDKVQFSSQELWTQAQGLASGLAYLHGRKVKGGRQENETLYHLDLKPSNILIVNNTMKISDFGLSDYKEFPRMSESILVGDSKHAGVRVYAPPSRAGPESDRYDVYSLATILSEIASYDVGKTDRVVKYRKSRKCDGQSNEGSIHFYYSTTGKTKQSVLEEHRKILQAVEESTASLAETELDRWQEAFYHLSLFELLEQMLHVSEAERPTALEAVSKLDSQIHQASRALRGSEPYAIDIWESTVKGTVPVTAKPPDVAWDCRLRASINGEHCGLWLYPDEHDFTIKLRQFLFDRGIEQTVEHGLHALYKPS
;
A
#
# COMPACT_ATOMS: atom_id res chain seq x y z
N MET A 1 -19.65 -16.15 15.40
CA MET A 1 -18.34 -16.24 14.72
C MET A 1 -18.14 -17.68 14.33
N VAL A 2 -18.04 -17.98 13.03
CA VAL A 2 -17.63 -19.32 12.60
C VAL A 2 -16.16 -19.43 12.96
N GLN A 3 -15.85 -20.25 13.96
CA GLN A 3 -14.48 -20.53 14.36
C GLN A 3 -13.87 -21.37 13.24
N THR A 4 -13.11 -20.74 12.35
CA THR A 4 -12.39 -21.43 11.28
C THR A 4 -11.48 -22.46 11.96
N GLN A 5 -11.80 -23.74 11.82
CA GLN A 5 -11.02 -24.82 12.41
C GLN A 5 -9.72 -24.96 11.62
N ILE A 6 -8.67 -24.27 12.05
CA ILE A 6 -7.35 -24.34 11.42
C ILE A 6 -6.76 -25.73 11.70
N SER A 7 -6.69 -26.57 10.66
CA SER A 7 -6.21 -27.96 10.78
C SER A 7 -4.75 -28.12 10.31
N ARG A 8 -4.16 -27.10 9.69
CA ARG A 8 -2.80 -27.13 9.16
C ARG A 8 -2.09 -25.81 9.45
N PHE A 9 -0.81 -25.92 9.78
CA PHE A 9 0.04 -24.81 10.20
C PHE A 9 1.38 -24.89 9.47
N ALA A 10 2.04 -23.75 9.31
CA ALA A 10 3.45 -23.71 8.95
C ALA A 10 4.29 -23.72 10.23
N ARG A 11 5.46 -24.35 10.18
CA ARG A 11 6.40 -24.40 11.31
C ARG A 11 7.79 -23.97 10.84
N LYS A 12 8.24 -22.81 11.29
CA LYS A 12 9.63 -22.35 11.11
C LYS A 12 10.49 -22.99 12.21
N ILE A 13 11.65 -23.54 11.82
CA ILE A 13 12.52 -24.31 12.72
C ILE A 13 13.88 -23.61 12.76
N PHE A 14 14.36 -23.32 13.96
CA PHE A 14 15.65 -22.69 14.22
C PHE A 14 16.55 -23.67 14.97
N ASP A 15 17.77 -23.85 14.49
CA ASP A 15 18.80 -24.61 15.21
C ASP A 15 19.55 -23.67 16.17
N GLU A 16 19.20 -23.71 17.45
CA GLU A 16 19.74 -22.79 18.46
C GLU A 16 21.23 -23.04 18.73
N ARG A 17 21.79 -24.17 18.28
CA ARG A 17 23.25 -24.40 18.33
C ARG A 17 24.01 -23.45 17.40
N CYS A 18 23.33 -22.94 16.38
CA CYS A 18 23.92 -22.04 15.40
C CYS A 18 23.57 -20.57 15.68
N ILE A 19 22.31 -20.28 16.04
CA ILE A 19 21.81 -18.90 16.11
C ILE A 19 20.76 -18.72 17.23
N PRO A 20 21.17 -18.81 18.52
CA PRO A 20 20.22 -18.88 19.64
C PRO A 20 19.41 -17.60 19.90
N THR A 21 19.96 -16.42 19.58
CA THR A 21 19.30 -15.13 19.89
C THR A 21 18.27 -14.70 18.84
N ASP A 22 18.45 -15.11 17.59
CA ASP A 22 17.66 -14.58 16.47
C ASP A 22 16.25 -15.15 16.45
N ALA A 23 16.09 -16.41 16.88
CA ALA A 23 14.80 -17.09 16.95
C ALA A 23 13.86 -16.44 17.99
N VAL A 24 14.39 -16.09 19.17
CA VAL A 24 13.64 -15.42 20.23
C VAL A 24 13.33 -13.98 19.84
N LYS A 25 14.29 -13.28 19.21
CA LYS A 25 14.09 -11.93 18.69
C LYS A 25 12.93 -11.89 17.67
N GLU A 26 12.95 -12.80 16.69
CA GLU A 26 11.90 -12.91 15.69
C GLU A 26 10.52 -13.21 16.32
N TRP A 27 10.48 -14.09 17.33
CA TRP A 27 9.25 -14.38 18.06
C TRP A 27 8.67 -13.14 18.76
N VAL A 28 9.51 -12.33 19.42
CA VAL A 28 9.06 -11.10 20.09
C VAL A 28 8.48 -10.11 19.08
N HIS A 29 9.09 -9.95 17.91
CA HIS A 29 8.53 -9.07 16.86
C HIS A 29 7.22 -9.60 16.30
N HIS A 30 7.08 -10.92 16.15
CA HIS A 30 5.81 -11.53 15.79
C HIS A 30 4.72 -11.26 16.83
N LEU A 31 5.02 -11.31 18.13
CA LEU A 31 4.06 -10.97 19.18
C LEU A 31 3.56 -9.53 19.04
N HIS A 32 4.46 -8.58 18.82
CA HIS A 32 4.06 -7.19 18.57
C HIS A 32 3.21 -7.04 17.29
N ALA A 33 3.63 -7.67 16.18
CA ALA A 33 2.85 -7.64 14.93
C ALA A 33 1.45 -8.28 15.10
N ASN A 34 1.33 -9.33 15.90
CA ASN A 34 0.04 -9.94 16.25
C ASN A 34 -0.84 -8.98 17.06
N ASP A 35 -0.28 -8.26 18.03
CA ASP A 35 -1.01 -7.32 18.90
C ASP A 35 -1.63 -6.15 18.12
N LEU A 36 -1.04 -5.79 16.97
CA LEU A 36 -1.61 -4.81 16.04
C LEU A 36 -2.92 -5.30 15.39
N ASN A 37 -3.17 -6.62 15.36
CA ASN A 37 -4.37 -7.27 14.84
C ASN A 37 -4.78 -6.77 13.43
N HIS A 38 -3.85 -6.87 12.48
CA HIS A 38 -4.04 -6.41 11.10
C HIS A 38 -4.01 -7.56 10.09
N ASN A 39 -4.98 -7.58 9.16
CA ASN A 39 -5.15 -8.68 8.19
C ASN A 39 -3.93 -8.90 7.28
N ASN A 40 -3.14 -7.86 7.02
CA ASN A 40 -1.94 -7.91 6.18
C ASN A 40 -0.64 -8.10 6.96
N LEU A 41 -0.69 -8.48 8.24
CA LEU A 41 0.46 -8.92 9.03
C LEU A 41 0.32 -10.42 9.34
N MET A 42 1.40 -11.17 9.22
CA MET A 42 1.41 -12.62 9.38
C MET A 42 1.23 -13.01 10.85
N GLU A 43 0.23 -13.86 11.12
CA GLU A 43 -0.07 -14.30 12.47
C GLU A 43 0.82 -15.47 12.91
N ALA A 44 1.45 -15.32 14.08
CA ALA A 44 2.18 -16.38 14.74
C ALA A 44 1.39 -16.92 15.94
N PHE A 45 1.04 -18.20 15.92
CA PHE A 45 0.14 -18.78 16.91
C PHE A 45 0.84 -19.20 18.20
N ALA A 46 2.07 -19.71 18.08
CA ALA A 46 2.82 -20.23 19.21
C ALA A 46 4.30 -20.30 18.88
N ALA A 47 5.13 -20.26 19.93
CA ALA A 47 6.52 -20.69 19.86
C ALA A 47 6.85 -21.64 21.00
N PHE A 48 7.76 -22.58 20.74
CA PHE A 48 8.18 -23.56 21.75
C PHE A 48 9.57 -24.12 21.44
N HIS A 49 10.23 -24.62 22.48
CA HIS A 49 11.46 -25.40 22.38
C HIS A 49 11.17 -26.89 22.29
N HIS A 50 11.93 -27.60 21.47
CA HIS A 50 11.99 -29.06 21.51
C HIS A 50 13.39 -29.56 21.15
N GLY A 51 14.10 -30.13 22.14
CA GLY A 51 15.50 -30.51 21.97
C GLY A 51 16.39 -29.28 21.81
N SER A 52 17.24 -29.27 20.77
CA SER A 52 18.13 -28.16 20.42
C SER A 52 17.53 -27.18 19.41
N TYR A 53 16.20 -27.20 19.26
CA TYR A 53 15.50 -26.42 18.25
C TYR A 53 14.42 -25.52 18.87
N PHE A 54 14.31 -24.31 18.33
CA PHE A 54 13.20 -23.41 18.58
C PHE A 54 12.24 -23.44 17.39
N PHE A 55 10.95 -23.39 17.68
CA PHE A 55 9.89 -23.49 16.67
C PHE A 55 8.97 -22.29 16.78
N ILE A 56 8.62 -21.70 15.64
CA ILE A 56 7.51 -20.74 15.53
C ILE A 56 6.43 -21.39 14.65
N VAL A 57 5.21 -21.43 15.16
CA VAL A 57 4.01 -21.93 14.47
C VAL A 57 3.26 -20.75 13.88
N LEU A 58 3.03 -20.78 12.57
CA LEU A 58 2.46 -19.70 11.78
C LEU A 58 1.22 -20.19 11.03
N GLU A 59 0.40 -19.26 10.56
CA GLU A 59 -0.59 -19.56 9.52
C GLU A 59 0.03 -20.30 8.33
N LEU A 60 -0.71 -21.23 7.73
CA LEU A 60 -0.26 -21.91 6.52
C LEU A 60 -0.59 -21.05 5.28
N ALA A 61 0.45 -20.54 4.61
CA ALA A 61 0.32 -19.84 3.34
C ALA A 61 0.12 -20.79 2.15
N GLN A 62 -0.65 -20.34 1.16
CA GLN A 62 -0.81 -21.02 -0.14
C GLN A 62 0.51 -20.95 -0.93
N CYS A 63 1.11 -19.76 -0.99
CA CYS A 63 2.43 -19.49 -1.58
C CYS A 63 2.99 -18.15 -1.11
N THR A 64 4.22 -17.84 -1.52
CA THR A 64 4.77 -16.48 -1.42
C THR A 64 4.32 -15.62 -2.60
N LEU A 65 4.43 -14.30 -2.49
CA LEU A 65 4.27 -13.39 -3.63
C LEU A 65 5.36 -13.64 -4.69
N SER A 66 6.57 -14.03 -4.28
CA SER A 66 7.62 -14.43 -5.22
C SER A 66 7.17 -15.59 -6.11
N ASP A 67 6.59 -16.64 -5.53
CA ASP A 67 6.05 -17.77 -6.30
C ASP A 67 4.93 -17.34 -7.24
N PHE A 68 4.01 -16.49 -6.76
CA PHE A 68 2.91 -15.95 -7.54
C PHE A 68 3.40 -15.16 -8.76
N LEU A 69 4.34 -14.23 -8.56
CA LEU A 69 4.94 -13.44 -9.65
C LEU A 69 5.71 -14.32 -10.65
N ASN A 70 6.24 -15.45 -10.19
CA ASN A 70 6.95 -16.44 -11.02
C ASN A 70 6.02 -17.47 -11.69
N GLY A 71 4.70 -17.31 -11.60
CA GLY A 71 3.73 -18.10 -12.36
C GLY A 71 3.10 -19.26 -11.59
N SER A 72 3.20 -19.28 -10.26
CA SER A 72 2.43 -20.22 -9.43
C SER A 72 0.92 -20.02 -9.66
N ASP A 73 0.21 -21.11 -9.88
CA ASP A 73 -1.24 -21.17 -10.15
C ASP A 73 -2.10 -21.39 -8.89
N LYS A 74 -1.47 -21.54 -7.72
CA LYS A 74 -2.15 -21.81 -6.43
C LYS A 74 -3.14 -20.72 -5.99
N VAL A 75 -2.96 -19.50 -6.47
CA VAL A 75 -3.82 -18.35 -6.18
C VAL A 75 -4.01 -17.57 -7.47
N GLN A 76 -5.21 -17.02 -7.68
CA GLN A 76 -5.51 -16.11 -8.76
C GLN A 76 -6.17 -14.87 -8.20
N PHE A 77 -5.80 -13.72 -8.73
CA PHE A 77 -6.41 -12.43 -8.41
C PHE A 77 -6.87 -11.77 -9.70
N SER A 78 -8.05 -11.17 -9.68
CA SER A 78 -8.37 -10.09 -10.62
C SER A 78 -7.46 -8.88 -10.35
N SER A 79 -7.33 -7.99 -11.33
CA SER A 79 -6.54 -6.76 -11.22
C SER A 79 -6.96 -5.92 -10.01
N GLN A 80 -8.27 -5.79 -9.78
CA GLN A 80 -8.83 -5.09 -8.63
C GLN A 80 -8.47 -5.77 -7.30
N GLU A 81 -8.59 -7.09 -7.20
CA GLU A 81 -8.23 -7.83 -5.99
C GLU A 81 -6.73 -7.72 -5.70
N LEU A 82 -5.90 -7.87 -6.73
CA LEU A 82 -4.45 -7.79 -6.62
C LEU A 82 -4.01 -6.45 -6.04
N TRP A 83 -4.55 -5.34 -6.57
CA TRP A 83 -4.22 -4.01 -6.06
C TRP A 83 -4.88 -3.68 -4.73
N THR A 84 -6.03 -4.26 -4.41
CA THR A 84 -6.61 -4.20 -3.07
C THR A 84 -5.69 -4.88 -2.05
N GLN A 85 -5.12 -6.04 -2.40
CA GLN A 85 -4.12 -6.71 -1.56
C GLN A 85 -2.83 -5.90 -1.44
N ALA A 86 -2.35 -5.30 -2.54
CA ALA A 86 -1.17 -4.46 -2.56
C ALA A 86 -1.32 -3.19 -1.70
N GLN A 87 -2.49 -2.56 -1.72
CA GLN A 87 -2.85 -1.47 -0.80
C GLN A 87 -2.92 -1.97 0.65
N GLY A 88 -3.43 -3.18 0.88
CA GLY A 88 -3.43 -3.83 2.19
C GLY A 88 -2.02 -4.01 2.77
N LEU A 89 -1.03 -4.33 1.94
CA LEU A 89 0.38 -4.36 2.36
C LEU A 89 0.86 -2.99 2.85
N ALA A 90 0.54 -1.92 2.12
CA ALA A 90 0.84 -0.55 2.55
C ALA A 90 0.15 -0.22 3.90
N SER A 91 -1.10 -0.69 4.09
CA SER A 91 -1.86 -0.50 5.33
C SER A 91 -1.20 -1.24 6.50
N GLY A 92 -0.84 -2.51 6.31
CA GLY A 92 -0.14 -3.30 7.32
C GLY A 92 1.20 -2.68 7.70
N LEU A 93 1.94 -2.16 6.72
CA LEU A 93 3.18 -1.45 6.97
C LEU A 93 2.98 -0.15 7.75
N ALA A 94 1.94 0.62 7.45
CA ALA A 94 1.61 1.83 8.19
C ALA A 94 1.27 1.55 9.66
N TYR A 95 0.54 0.45 9.94
CA TYR A 95 0.31 -0.02 11.31
C TYR A 95 1.60 -0.41 12.02
N LEU A 96 2.47 -1.16 11.33
CA LEU A 96 3.78 -1.58 11.86
C LEU A 96 4.64 -0.36 12.24
N HIS A 97 4.55 0.71 11.46
CA HIS A 97 5.24 1.98 11.71
C HIS A 97 4.56 2.88 12.77
N GLY A 98 3.70 2.32 13.63
CA GLY A 98 3.05 3.05 14.72
C GLY A 98 2.05 4.12 14.26
N ARG A 99 1.58 4.08 13.00
CA ARG A 99 0.58 5.03 12.50
C ARG A 99 -0.83 4.49 12.74
N LYS A 100 -1.71 5.36 13.22
CA LYS A 100 -3.15 5.07 13.30
C LYS A 100 -3.72 5.02 11.88
N VAL A 101 -3.99 3.82 11.38
CA VAL A 101 -4.98 3.61 10.32
C VAL A 101 -6.30 3.22 11.03
N LYS A 102 -7.46 3.38 10.39
CA LYS A 102 -8.76 3.08 11.02
C LYS A 102 -8.83 1.59 11.41
N GLY A 103 -9.09 1.28 12.70
CA GLY A 103 -9.48 -0.05 13.17
C GLY A 103 -8.56 -0.79 14.16
N GLY A 104 -7.34 -0.32 14.44
CA GLY A 104 -6.39 -1.01 15.34
C GLY A 104 -6.13 -0.33 16.69
N ARG A 105 -5.38 -1.03 17.56
CA ARG A 105 -4.98 -0.55 18.90
C ARG A 105 -3.83 0.44 18.80
N GLN A 106 -3.77 1.37 19.75
CA GLN A 106 -2.72 2.39 19.83
C GLN A 106 -1.48 1.79 20.50
N GLU A 107 -0.37 1.74 19.77
CA GLU A 107 0.97 1.52 20.33
C GLU A 107 1.90 2.62 19.83
N ASN A 108 2.77 3.12 20.71
CA ASN A 108 3.71 4.22 20.42
C ASN A 108 5.06 3.70 19.88
N GLU A 109 5.17 2.41 19.60
CA GLU A 109 6.41 1.77 19.16
C GLU A 109 6.37 1.52 17.66
N THR A 110 7.34 2.09 16.95
CA THR A 110 7.54 1.87 15.51
C THR A 110 8.42 0.64 15.35
N LEU A 111 7.91 -0.38 14.66
CA LEU A 111 8.71 -1.54 14.26
C LEU A 111 9.06 -1.42 12.78
N TYR A 112 10.35 -1.38 12.45
CA TYR A 112 10.83 -1.40 11.06
C TYR A 112 10.99 -2.84 10.60
N HIS A 113 10.50 -3.17 9.39
CA HIS A 113 10.58 -4.54 8.87
C HIS A 113 12.00 -4.89 8.37
N LEU A 114 12.62 -3.98 7.61
CA LEU A 114 14.00 -3.99 7.09
C LEU A 114 14.33 -5.09 6.06
N ASP A 115 13.45 -6.07 5.86
CA ASP A 115 13.62 -7.13 4.85
C ASP A 115 12.35 -7.36 3.98
N LEU A 116 11.69 -6.27 3.57
CA LEU A 116 10.54 -6.40 2.68
C LEU A 116 10.99 -6.83 1.28
N LYS A 117 10.48 -7.98 0.84
CA LYS A 117 10.70 -8.56 -0.49
C LYS A 117 9.57 -9.54 -0.83
N PRO A 118 9.35 -9.90 -2.09
CA PRO A 118 8.25 -10.80 -2.47
C PRO A 118 8.26 -12.17 -1.79
N SER A 119 9.42 -12.70 -1.36
CA SER A 119 9.45 -13.97 -0.60
C SER A 119 8.94 -13.84 0.84
N ASN A 120 8.92 -12.62 1.37
CA ASN A 120 8.46 -12.29 2.73
C ASN A 120 7.02 -11.75 2.73
N ILE A 121 6.35 -11.76 1.57
CA ILE A 121 4.92 -11.55 1.45
C ILE A 121 4.26 -12.90 1.22
N LEU A 122 3.48 -13.36 2.18
CA LEU A 122 2.77 -14.64 2.13
C LEU A 122 1.32 -14.44 1.70
N ILE A 123 0.79 -15.35 0.89
CA ILE A 123 -0.62 -15.33 0.50
C ILE A 123 -1.36 -16.39 1.32
N VAL A 124 -2.21 -15.95 2.23
CA VAL A 124 -3.00 -16.79 3.15
C VAL A 124 -4.48 -16.52 2.90
N ASN A 125 -5.24 -17.53 2.48
CA ASN A 125 -6.66 -17.40 2.12
C ASN A 125 -6.92 -16.19 1.20
N ASN A 126 -6.12 -16.05 0.14
CA ASN A 126 -6.16 -14.94 -0.82
C ASN A 126 -5.89 -13.54 -0.19
N THR A 127 -5.27 -13.49 0.99
CA THR A 127 -4.83 -12.24 1.62
C THR A 127 -3.31 -12.17 1.61
N MET A 128 -2.73 -11.06 1.11
CA MET A 128 -1.29 -10.82 1.17
C MET A 128 -0.90 -10.33 2.56
N LYS A 129 0.05 -11.02 3.21
CA LYS A 129 0.51 -10.74 4.57
C LYS A 129 2.02 -10.53 4.61
N ILE A 130 2.48 -9.47 5.26
CA ILE A 130 3.89 -9.22 5.57
C ILE A 130 4.33 -10.24 6.64
N SER A 131 5.44 -10.93 6.40
CA SER A 131 5.98 -12.01 7.21
C SER A 131 7.50 -11.86 7.37
N ASP A 132 8.09 -12.64 8.27
CA ASP A 132 9.53 -12.75 8.51
C ASP A 132 10.14 -11.50 9.17
N PHE A 133 9.80 -11.33 10.45
CA PHE A 133 10.27 -10.21 11.28
C PHE A 133 11.66 -10.44 11.91
N GLY A 134 12.45 -11.37 11.36
CA GLY A 134 13.76 -11.74 11.92
C GLY A 134 14.78 -10.60 11.88
N LEU A 135 14.70 -9.75 10.85
CA LEU A 135 15.53 -8.55 10.71
C LEU A 135 14.91 -7.28 11.27
N SER A 136 13.67 -7.35 11.78
CA SER A 136 12.99 -6.16 12.29
C SER A 136 13.70 -5.55 13.49
N ASP A 137 13.45 -4.27 13.75
CA ASP A 137 14.00 -3.54 14.90
C ASP A 137 13.10 -2.36 15.30
N TYR A 138 13.11 -2.01 16.59
CA TYR A 138 12.38 -0.86 17.14
C TYR A 138 13.21 0.42 17.15
N LYS A 139 14.53 0.30 16.96
CA LYS A 139 15.42 1.46 16.99
C LYS A 139 15.16 2.31 15.76
N GLU A 140 14.86 3.59 15.97
CA GLU A 140 14.82 4.64 14.92
C GLU A 140 16.18 4.84 14.20
N PHE A 141 17.18 4.01 14.55
CA PHE A 141 18.54 4.00 14.01
C PHE A 141 19.10 2.56 14.05
N PRO A 142 18.52 1.58 13.31
CA PRO A 142 19.11 0.26 13.20
C PRO A 142 20.47 0.41 12.53
N ARG A 143 21.56 0.20 13.29
CA ARG A 143 22.85 -0.07 12.65
C ARG A 143 22.82 -1.53 12.28
N MET A 144 22.49 -1.82 11.02
CA MET A 144 22.81 -3.10 10.40
C MET A 144 24.27 -3.43 10.77
N SER A 145 24.49 -4.48 11.56
CA SER A 145 25.83 -4.82 12.04
C SER A 145 26.77 -5.05 10.87
N GLU A 146 28.04 -4.70 11.01
CA GLU A 146 29.09 -4.88 9.97
C GLU A 146 29.14 -6.32 9.41
N SER A 147 28.71 -7.31 10.18
CA SER A 147 28.57 -8.70 9.73
C SER A 147 27.56 -8.92 8.60
N ILE A 148 26.57 -8.03 8.43
CA ILE A 148 25.64 -8.05 7.28
C ILE A 148 26.20 -7.21 6.11
N LEU A 149 27.14 -6.29 6.39
CA LEU A 149 27.83 -5.48 5.37
C LEU A 149 28.91 -6.30 4.63
N VAL A 150 29.50 -7.29 5.28
CA VAL A 150 30.50 -8.18 4.68
C VAL A 150 29.84 -9.42 4.07
N GLY A 151 29.33 -9.25 2.86
CA GLY A 151 29.39 -10.19 1.74
C GLY A 151 29.37 -11.70 1.98
N ASP A 152 28.59 -12.23 2.92
CA ASP A 152 28.29 -13.66 2.92
C ASP A 152 27.26 -13.93 1.83
N SER A 153 27.61 -14.80 0.88
CA SER A 153 26.83 -15.16 -0.32
C SER A 153 25.35 -15.51 -0.09
N LYS A 154 24.95 -15.81 1.16
CA LYS A 154 23.57 -16.06 1.62
C LYS A 154 22.73 -14.77 1.74
N HIS A 155 23.35 -13.62 1.99
CA HIS A 155 22.69 -12.33 2.22
C HIS A 155 22.68 -11.40 0.99
N ALA A 156 23.33 -11.79 -0.11
CA ALA A 156 23.31 -11.00 -1.36
C ALA A 156 21.89 -10.82 -1.94
N GLY A 157 20.98 -11.77 -1.67
CA GLY A 157 19.56 -11.67 -2.06
C GLY A 157 18.72 -10.74 -1.15
N VAL A 158 19.19 -10.45 0.07
CA VAL A 158 18.46 -9.66 1.09
C VAL A 158 18.36 -8.18 0.70
N ARG A 159 19.28 -7.67 -0.13
CA ARG A 159 19.35 -6.22 -0.42
C ARG A 159 18.81 -5.83 -1.80
N VAL A 160 18.23 -6.74 -2.56
CA VAL A 160 17.72 -6.43 -3.92
C VAL A 160 16.63 -5.37 -3.89
N TYR A 161 15.75 -5.48 -2.90
CA TYR A 161 14.59 -4.61 -2.69
C TYR A 161 14.91 -3.43 -1.74
N ALA A 162 16.07 -3.47 -1.08
CA ALA A 162 16.51 -2.41 -0.17
C ALA A 162 16.83 -1.09 -0.91
N PRO A 163 16.66 0.07 -0.25
CA PRO A 163 17.09 1.36 -0.78
C PRO A 163 18.62 1.45 -0.93
N PRO A 164 19.13 2.44 -1.70
CA PRO A 164 20.53 2.76 -1.74
C PRO A 164 21.06 3.09 -0.34
N SER A 165 22.04 2.29 0.10
CA SER A 165 22.75 2.51 1.37
C SER A 165 23.44 3.87 1.34
N ARG A 166 23.10 4.76 2.28
CA ARG A 166 23.84 6.00 2.53
C ARG A 166 24.20 6.08 4.01
N ALA A 167 25.25 6.84 4.32
CA ALA A 167 25.65 7.07 5.71
C ALA A 167 24.51 7.81 6.45
N GLY A 168 23.81 7.10 7.32
CA GLY A 168 22.67 7.60 8.05
C GLY A 168 21.83 6.45 8.63
N PRO A 169 20.97 6.72 9.60
CA PRO A 169 20.06 5.72 10.15
C PRO A 169 18.99 5.29 9.16
N GLU A 170 18.54 4.04 9.30
CA GLU A 170 17.36 3.54 8.58
C GLU A 170 16.09 4.02 9.31
N SER A 171 15.12 4.52 8.54
CA SER A 171 13.82 4.99 9.04
C SER A 171 12.66 4.19 8.45
N ASP A 172 11.43 4.60 8.74
CA ASP A 172 10.20 4.05 8.14
C ASP A 172 10.24 4.11 6.60
N ARG A 173 10.97 5.07 6.04
CA ARG A 173 11.17 5.25 4.60
C ARG A 173 12.03 4.16 3.95
N TYR A 174 12.73 3.35 4.73
CA TYR A 174 13.44 2.16 4.22
C TYR A 174 12.44 1.13 3.70
N ASP A 175 11.46 0.79 4.53
CA ASP A 175 10.43 -0.18 4.17
C ASP A 175 9.53 0.36 3.06
N VAL A 176 9.25 1.66 3.04
CA VAL A 176 8.49 2.29 1.95
C VAL A 176 9.18 2.12 0.59
N TYR A 177 10.51 2.30 0.52
CA TYR A 177 11.25 2.02 -0.72
C TYR A 177 11.10 0.56 -1.13
N SER A 178 11.30 -0.35 -0.17
CA SER A 178 11.19 -1.79 -0.41
C SER A 178 9.78 -2.18 -0.86
N LEU A 179 8.74 -1.59 -0.29
CA LEU A 179 7.37 -1.76 -0.74
C LEU A 179 7.17 -1.28 -2.18
N ALA A 180 7.71 -0.11 -2.57
CA ALA A 180 7.57 0.40 -3.93
C ALA A 180 8.22 -0.51 -4.97
N THR A 181 9.35 -1.14 -4.63
CA THR A 181 9.97 -2.13 -5.51
C THR A 181 9.08 -3.38 -5.72
N ILE A 182 8.34 -3.80 -4.68
CA ILE A 182 7.34 -4.87 -4.77
C ILE A 182 6.13 -4.42 -5.61
N LEU A 183 5.58 -3.25 -5.34
CA LEU A 183 4.45 -2.68 -6.09
C LEU A 183 4.78 -2.51 -7.58
N SER A 184 6.01 -2.14 -7.91
CA SER A 184 6.48 -2.07 -9.30
C SER A 184 6.50 -3.44 -10.00
N GLU A 185 6.86 -4.52 -9.30
CA GLU A 185 6.79 -5.88 -9.87
C GLU A 185 5.34 -6.38 -9.97
N ILE A 186 4.48 -6.00 -9.02
CA ILE A 186 3.03 -6.27 -9.09
C ILE A 186 2.42 -5.60 -10.31
N ALA A 187 2.73 -4.32 -10.59
CA ALA A 187 2.24 -3.61 -11.77
C ALA A 187 2.65 -4.30 -13.07
N SER A 188 3.91 -4.73 -13.16
CA SER A 188 4.43 -5.47 -14.32
C SER A 188 3.71 -6.82 -14.49
N TYR A 189 3.48 -7.55 -13.39
CA TYR A 189 2.73 -8.80 -13.41
C TYR A 189 1.28 -8.61 -13.81
N ASP A 190 0.59 -7.63 -13.25
CA ASP A 190 -0.84 -7.46 -13.49
C ASP A 190 -1.14 -7.25 -14.99
N VAL A 191 -0.31 -6.43 -15.64
CA VAL A 191 -0.43 -6.08 -17.06
C VAL A 191 0.05 -7.18 -18.02
N GLY A 192 1.17 -7.84 -17.72
CA GLY A 192 1.79 -8.77 -18.68
C GLY A 192 2.19 -10.12 -18.09
N LYS A 193 1.65 -10.45 -16.92
CA LYS A 193 1.88 -11.67 -16.14
C LYS A 193 3.37 -11.95 -15.95
N THR A 194 3.72 -13.20 -15.68
CA THR A 194 5.09 -13.62 -15.37
C THR A 194 6.09 -13.24 -16.47
N ASP A 195 5.71 -13.31 -17.74
CA ASP A 195 6.59 -12.98 -18.86
C ASP A 195 7.09 -11.53 -18.81
N ARG A 196 6.21 -10.59 -18.46
CA ARG A 196 6.59 -9.19 -18.32
C ARG A 196 7.47 -8.96 -17.10
N VAL A 197 7.19 -9.60 -15.96
CA VAL A 197 8.06 -9.55 -14.76
C VAL A 197 9.47 -10.06 -15.07
N VAL A 198 9.60 -11.18 -15.81
CA VAL A 198 10.91 -11.74 -16.19
C VAL A 198 11.67 -10.78 -17.10
N LYS A 199 11.01 -10.19 -18.10
CA LYS A 199 11.60 -9.17 -18.98
C LYS A 199 12.02 -7.93 -18.18
N TYR A 200 11.18 -7.48 -17.25
CA TYR A 200 11.44 -6.34 -16.39
C TYR A 200 12.68 -6.56 -15.52
N ARG A 201 12.74 -7.69 -14.79
CA ARG A 201 13.91 -8.07 -13.96
C ARG A 201 15.19 -8.18 -14.79
N LYS A 202 15.11 -8.73 -16.01
CA LYS A 202 16.25 -8.83 -16.93
C LYS A 202 16.73 -7.45 -17.39
N SER A 203 15.81 -6.58 -17.83
CA SER A 203 16.10 -5.19 -18.21
C SER A 203 16.79 -4.44 -17.07
N ARG A 204 16.23 -4.53 -15.87
CA ARG A 204 16.77 -3.95 -14.63
C ARG A 204 18.18 -4.44 -14.31
N LYS A 205 18.45 -5.73 -14.49
CA LYS A 205 19.78 -6.32 -14.29
C LYS A 205 20.80 -5.79 -15.31
N CYS A 206 20.41 -5.68 -16.57
CA CYS A 206 21.28 -5.24 -17.66
C CYS A 206 21.52 -3.73 -17.70
N ASP A 207 20.71 -2.93 -17.01
CA ASP A 207 20.86 -1.49 -16.89
C ASP A 207 21.95 -1.13 -15.85
N GLY A 208 23.21 -1.18 -16.27
CA GLY A 208 24.39 -0.87 -15.46
C GLY A 208 25.49 -0.18 -16.27
N GLN A 209 26.28 0.68 -15.61
CA GLN A 209 27.38 1.42 -16.26
C GLN A 209 28.69 0.63 -16.34
N SER A 210 28.86 -0.41 -15.53
CA SER A 210 29.95 -1.38 -15.60
C SER A 210 29.47 -2.66 -16.30
N ASN A 211 30.39 -3.44 -16.89
CA ASN A 211 30.11 -4.76 -17.48
C ASN A 211 29.54 -5.79 -16.46
N GLU A 212 29.38 -5.40 -15.20
CA GLU A 212 28.73 -6.16 -14.14
C GLU A 212 27.36 -5.54 -13.84
N GLY A 213 26.33 -6.03 -14.52
CA GLY A 213 24.94 -5.63 -14.26
C GLY A 213 24.55 -5.85 -12.80
N SER A 214 23.83 -4.88 -12.21
CA SER A 214 23.37 -4.93 -10.82
C SER A 214 21.88 -5.31 -10.76
N ILE A 215 21.50 -6.18 -9.82
CA ILE A 215 20.10 -6.57 -9.62
C ILE A 215 19.27 -5.54 -8.86
N HIS A 216 19.86 -4.46 -8.33
CA HIS A 216 19.12 -3.42 -7.58
C HIS A 216 18.20 -2.56 -8.47
N PHE A 217 17.24 -1.87 -7.85
CA PHE A 217 16.35 -0.90 -8.52
C PHE A 217 17.01 0.47 -8.75
N TYR A 218 18.23 0.67 -8.26
CA TYR A 218 19.00 1.90 -8.37
C TYR A 218 20.41 1.65 -8.93
N TYR A 219 21.05 2.70 -9.45
CA TYR A 219 22.47 2.67 -9.81
C TYR A 219 23.32 2.76 -8.54
N SER A 220 24.21 1.79 -8.30
CA SER A 220 25.05 1.73 -7.10
C SER A 220 25.90 2.99 -6.89
N THR A 221 26.33 3.64 -7.97
CA THR A 221 27.17 4.84 -7.95
C THR A 221 26.43 6.12 -7.52
N THR A 222 25.15 6.25 -7.88
CA THR A 222 24.39 7.49 -7.63
C THR A 222 23.27 7.33 -6.61
N GLY A 223 22.80 6.10 -6.42
CA GLY A 223 21.56 5.77 -5.70
C GLY A 223 20.28 6.13 -6.46
N LYS A 224 20.36 6.74 -7.64
CA LYS A 224 19.17 7.09 -8.43
C LYS A 224 18.50 5.84 -8.98
N THR A 225 17.18 5.85 -9.04
CA THR A 225 16.38 4.82 -9.71
C THR A 225 16.88 4.60 -11.13
N LYS A 226 16.98 3.32 -11.50
CA LYS A 226 17.46 2.90 -12.83
C LYS A 226 16.51 3.33 -13.93
N GLN A 227 17.04 3.65 -15.11
CA GLN A 227 16.20 4.03 -16.25
C GLN A 227 15.27 2.91 -16.70
N SER A 228 15.73 1.66 -16.65
CA SER A 228 14.92 0.46 -16.88
C SER A 228 13.72 0.30 -15.95
N VAL A 229 13.77 0.87 -14.74
CA VAL A 229 12.63 0.89 -13.81
C VAL A 229 11.60 1.91 -14.26
N LEU A 230 12.03 3.15 -14.52
CA LEU A 230 11.17 4.22 -15.01
C LEU A 230 10.58 3.88 -16.40
N GLU A 231 11.35 3.19 -17.23
CA GLU A 231 10.92 2.74 -18.55
C GLU A 231 9.84 1.65 -18.46
N GLU A 232 9.92 0.75 -17.48
CA GLU A 232 8.84 -0.22 -17.26
C GLU A 232 7.55 0.49 -16.86
N HIS A 233 7.63 1.51 -16.00
CA HIS A 233 6.48 2.34 -15.61
C HIS A 233 5.85 3.04 -16.83
N ARG A 234 6.66 3.65 -17.68
CA ARG A 234 6.20 4.28 -18.94
C ARG A 234 5.56 3.27 -19.90
N LYS A 235 6.16 2.09 -20.05
CA LYS A 235 5.60 1.02 -20.89
C LYS A 235 4.27 0.48 -20.37
N ILE A 236 3.97 0.61 -19.08
CA ILE A 236 2.65 0.24 -18.56
C ILE A 236 1.63 1.30 -18.98
N LEU A 237 1.95 2.59 -18.83
CA LEU A 237 1.10 3.68 -19.30
C LEU A 237 0.84 3.58 -20.82
N GLN A 238 1.88 3.31 -21.61
CA GLN A 238 1.74 3.12 -23.05
C GLN A 238 0.81 1.95 -23.39
N ALA A 239 0.89 0.84 -22.65
CA ALA A 239 0.00 -0.31 -22.86
C ALA A 239 -1.48 0.04 -22.59
N VAL A 240 -1.75 0.97 -21.67
CA VAL A 240 -3.11 1.50 -21.41
C VAL A 240 -3.58 2.38 -22.56
N GLU A 241 -2.73 3.29 -23.03
CA GLU A 241 -3.03 4.15 -24.19
C GLU A 241 -3.31 3.31 -25.44
N GLU A 242 -2.54 2.24 -25.66
CA GLU A 242 -2.75 1.31 -26.76
C GLU A 242 -4.05 0.52 -26.59
N SER A 243 -4.33 -0.07 -25.42
CA SER A 243 -5.58 -0.81 -25.14
C SER A 243 -6.84 0.02 -25.37
N THR A 244 -6.80 1.29 -24.98
CA THR A 244 -7.95 2.21 -25.16
C THR A 244 -8.13 2.66 -26.61
N ALA A 245 -7.11 2.51 -27.46
CA ALA A 245 -7.23 2.80 -28.88
C ALA A 245 -7.96 1.65 -29.61
N SER A 246 -8.90 2.01 -30.49
CA SER A 246 -9.86 1.13 -31.19
C SER A 246 -9.27 -0.02 -32.07
N LEU A 247 -7.96 -0.29 -32.04
CA LEU A 247 -7.26 -1.23 -32.93
C LEU A 247 -6.24 -2.14 -32.22
N ALA A 248 -6.19 -2.19 -30.88
CA ALA A 248 -5.14 -2.95 -30.18
C ALA A 248 -5.42 -4.45 -30.04
N GLU A 249 -4.34 -5.24 -30.13
CA GLU A 249 -4.30 -6.68 -29.83
C GLU A 249 -4.13 -6.98 -28.33
N THR A 250 -3.81 -5.97 -27.52
CA THR A 250 -3.62 -6.11 -26.07
C THR A 250 -4.90 -5.77 -25.33
N GLU A 251 -5.58 -6.79 -24.81
CA GLU A 251 -6.79 -6.63 -23.99
C GLU A 251 -6.41 -6.39 -22.52
N LEU A 252 -6.22 -5.12 -22.13
CA LEU A 252 -6.34 -4.76 -20.71
C LEU A 252 -7.82 -4.72 -20.33
N ASP A 253 -8.12 -5.10 -19.10
CA ASP A 253 -9.49 -4.93 -18.61
C ASP A 253 -9.77 -3.45 -18.29
N ARG A 254 -11.06 -3.06 -18.33
CA ARG A 254 -11.47 -1.67 -18.09
C ARG A 254 -11.07 -1.12 -16.71
N TRP A 255 -10.88 -1.99 -15.72
CA TRP A 255 -10.42 -1.58 -14.41
C TRP A 255 -8.95 -1.19 -14.48
N GLN A 256 -8.13 -1.99 -15.17
CA GLN A 256 -6.72 -1.69 -15.41
C GLN A 256 -6.55 -0.39 -16.18
N GLU A 257 -7.33 -0.17 -17.23
CA GLU A 257 -7.33 1.08 -18.00
C GLU A 257 -7.62 2.30 -17.11
N ALA A 258 -8.55 2.18 -16.17
CA ALA A 258 -8.89 3.25 -15.24
C ALA A 258 -7.92 3.38 -14.05
N PHE A 259 -7.18 2.33 -13.72
CA PHE A 259 -6.28 2.28 -12.57
C PHE A 259 -4.86 2.76 -12.88
N TYR A 260 -4.31 2.35 -14.02
CA TYR A 260 -2.95 2.70 -14.42
C TYR A 260 -2.88 4.12 -14.98
N HIS A 261 -2.81 5.08 -14.07
CA HIS A 261 -2.65 6.51 -14.36
C HIS A 261 -1.27 7.03 -13.96
N LEU A 262 -0.87 8.19 -14.50
CA LEU A 262 0.41 8.85 -14.20
C LEU A 262 0.65 9.01 -12.69
N SER A 263 -0.40 9.36 -11.94
CA SER A 263 -0.34 9.56 -10.48
C SER A 263 0.05 8.31 -9.68
N LEU A 264 -0.19 7.10 -10.19
CA LEU A 264 0.32 5.87 -9.57
C LEU A 264 1.85 5.80 -9.68
N PHE A 265 2.38 6.07 -10.86
CA PHE A 265 3.82 6.00 -11.10
C PHE A 265 4.56 7.18 -10.48
N GLU A 266 3.96 8.37 -10.39
CA GLU A 266 4.49 9.47 -9.59
C GLU A 266 4.65 9.07 -8.12
N LEU A 267 3.67 8.36 -7.55
CA LEU A 267 3.79 7.80 -6.19
C LEU A 267 4.94 6.78 -6.11
N LEU A 268 4.98 5.80 -7.01
CA LEU A 268 6.02 4.76 -6.98
C LEU A 268 7.43 5.37 -7.13
N GLU A 269 7.59 6.32 -8.04
CA GLU A 269 8.85 7.04 -8.25
C GLU A 269 9.23 7.90 -7.03
N GLN A 270 8.24 8.52 -6.35
CA GLN A 270 8.47 9.22 -5.08
C GLN A 270 8.93 8.26 -3.96
N MET A 271 8.30 7.09 -3.84
CA MET A 271 8.73 6.06 -2.87
C MET A 271 10.11 5.48 -3.20
N LEU A 272 10.48 5.41 -4.48
CA LEU A 272 11.80 4.99 -4.95
C LEU A 272 12.84 6.12 -4.93
N HIS A 273 12.51 7.28 -4.38
CA HIS A 273 13.40 8.43 -4.43
C HIS A 273 14.70 8.17 -3.65
N VAL A 274 15.79 8.75 -4.15
CA VAL A 274 17.14 8.55 -3.59
C VAL A 274 17.33 9.25 -2.24
N SER A 275 16.67 10.40 -2.06
CA SER A 275 16.59 11.10 -0.79
C SER A 275 15.46 10.51 0.04
N GLU A 276 15.80 10.06 1.24
CA GLU A 276 14.86 9.50 2.21
C GLU A 276 13.73 10.46 2.60
N ALA A 277 14.08 11.73 2.81
CA ALA A 277 13.13 12.78 3.22
C ALA A 277 12.04 13.08 2.16
N GLU A 278 12.29 12.72 0.90
CA GLU A 278 11.36 12.93 -0.22
C GLU A 278 10.39 11.76 -0.40
N ARG A 279 10.73 10.57 0.12
CA ARG A 279 9.83 9.41 0.09
C ARG A 279 8.64 9.73 0.97
N PRO A 280 7.40 9.30 0.65
CA PRO A 280 6.26 9.45 1.55
C PRO A 280 6.34 8.46 2.73
N THR A 281 5.51 8.66 3.75
CA THR A 281 5.25 7.67 4.79
C THR A 281 4.43 6.51 4.22
N ALA A 282 4.43 5.37 4.91
CA ALA A 282 3.51 4.29 4.56
C ALA A 282 2.03 4.75 4.59
N LEU A 283 1.64 5.61 5.53
CA LEU A 283 0.28 6.16 5.63
C LEU A 283 -0.12 7.02 4.42
N GLU A 284 0.79 7.86 3.94
CA GLU A 284 0.57 8.67 2.74
C GLU A 284 0.50 7.78 1.49
N ALA A 285 1.34 6.75 1.39
CA ALA A 285 1.28 5.76 0.32
C ALA A 285 -0.06 5.01 0.29
N VAL A 286 -0.57 4.57 1.46
CA VAL A 286 -1.90 3.98 1.60
C VAL A 286 -2.98 4.92 1.08
N SER A 287 -2.97 6.18 1.51
CA SER A 287 -4.01 7.15 1.15
C SER A 287 -4.04 7.41 -0.36
N LYS A 288 -2.86 7.52 -0.99
CA LYS A 288 -2.74 7.70 -2.44
C LYS A 288 -3.18 6.46 -3.21
N LEU A 289 -2.76 5.25 -2.80
CA LEU A 289 -3.20 3.99 -3.42
C LEU A 289 -4.72 3.79 -3.28
N ASP A 290 -5.28 4.08 -2.11
CA ASP A 290 -6.71 3.98 -1.85
C ASP A 290 -7.51 4.91 -2.78
N SER A 291 -7.08 6.16 -2.95
CA SER A 291 -7.69 7.10 -3.90
C SER A 291 -7.70 6.53 -5.33
N GLN A 292 -6.58 5.96 -5.79
CA GLN A 292 -6.47 5.37 -7.13
C GLN A 292 -7.40 4.17 -7.33
N ILE A 293 -7.45 3.25 -6.36
CA ILE A 293 -8.36 2.09 -6.40
C ILE A 293 -9.81 2.54 -6.43
N HIS A 294 -10.17 3.55 -5.64
CA HIS A 294 -11.52 4.10 -5.62
C HIS A 294 -11.89 4.76 -6.96
N GLN A 295 -10.98 5.53 -7.56
CA GLN A 295 -11.19 6.16 -8.87
C GLN A 295 -11.42 5.10 -9.96
N ALA A 296 -10.55 4.09 -10.05
CA ALA A 296 -10.70 3.00 -11.00
C ALA A 296 -12.02 2.23 -10.82
N SER A 297 -12.37 1.93 -9.56
CA SER A 297 -13.59 1.20 -9.22
C SER A 297 -14.87 2.02 -9.48
N ARG A 298 -14.78 3.36 -9.53
CA ARG A 298 -15.90 4.23 -9.92
C ARG A 298 -16.06 4.30 -11.42
N ALA A 299 -14.96 4.43 -12.17
CA ALA A 299 -14.98 4.44 -13.63
C ALA A 299 -15.66 3.18 -14.21
N LEU A 300 -15.40 2.00 -13.63
CA LEU A 300 -16.09 0.76 -14.00
C LEU A 300 -17.61 0.79 -13.85
N ARG A 301 -18.13 1.49 -12.84
CA ARG A 301 -19.56 1.50 -12.50
C ARG A 301 -20.38 2.47 -13.37
N GLY A 302 -19.75 3.11 -14.36
CA GLY A 302 -20.39 4.14 -15.20
C GLY A 302 -20.68 5.45 -14.44
N SER A 303 -20.24 5.55 -13.18
CA SER A 303 -20.11 6.83 -12.51
C SER A 303 -18.81 7.46 -13.02
N GLU A 304 -18.89 8.32 -14.04
CA GLU A 304 -17.74 9.11 -14.46
C GLU A 304 -17.06 9.69 -13.20
N PRO A 305 -15.73 9.61 -13.06
CA PRO A 305 -15.06 10.51 -12.14
C PRO A 305 -15.56 11.91 -12.51
N TYR A 306 -15.95 12.73 -11.52
CA TYR A 306 -16.31 14.11 -11.81
C TYR A 306 -15.20 14.67 -12.70
N ALA A 307 -15.54 15.24 -13.86
CA ALA A 307 -14.58 15.75 -14.86
C ALA A 307 -13.62 16.82 -14.29
N ILE A 308 -13.81 17.17 -13.02
CA ILE A 308 -13.02 18.06 -12.20
C ILE A 308 -12.59 17.21 -10.99
N ASP A 309 -11.28 17.04 -10.79
CA ASP A 309 -10.75 16.72 -9.47
C ASP A 309 -11.09 17.91 -8.57
N ILE A 310 -12.24 17.83 -7.92
CA ILE A 310 -12.74 18.89 -7.06
C ILE A 310 -11.77 19.22 -5.92
N TRP A 311 -10.88 18.30 -5.52
CA TRP A 311 -9.91 18.56 -4.47
C TRP A 311 -8.72 19.34 -5.01
N GLU A 312 -8.11 18.88 -6.10
CA GLU A 312 -6.99 19.58 -6.75
C GLU A 312 -7.41 20.93 -7.35
N SER A 313 -8.58 20.99 -8.00
CA SER A 313 -9.12 22.23 -8.56
C SER A 313 -9.57 23.24 -7.50
N THR A 314 -10.00 22.79 -6.32
CA THR A 314 -10.30 23.69 -5.18
C THR A 314 -9.02 24.19 -4.54
N VAL A 315 -8.01 23.33 -4.34
CA VAL A 315 -6.68 23.73 -3.84
C VAL A 315 -5.98 24.71 -4.80
N LYS A 316 -6.18 24.55 -6.11
CA LYS A 316 -5.62 25.44 -7.16
C LYS A 316 -6.52 26.63 -7.53
N GLY A 317 -7.70 26.78 -6.91
CA GLY A 317 -8.64 27.88 -7.20
C GLY A 317 -9.17 27.91 -8.65
N THR A 318 -9.24 26.76 -9.32
CA THR A 318 -9.60 26.64 -10.75
C THR A 318 -11.02 26.17 -10.99
N VAL A 319 -11.85 25.99 -9.94
CA VAL A 319 -13.26 25.63 -10.10
C VAL A 319 -14.01 26.78 -10.78
N PRO A 320 -14.57 26.59 -12.00
CA PRO A 320 -15.36 27.62 -12.65
C PRO A 320 -16.67 27.82 -11.87
N VAL A 321 -16.90 29.02 -11.36
CA VAL A 321 -18.10 29.40 -10.59
C VAL A 321 -19.40 29.31 -11.41
N THR A 322 -19.35 28.99 -12.70
CA THR A 322 -20.46 29.20 -13.64
C THR A 322 -21.04 27.93 -14.27
N ALA A 323 -20.52 26.74 -14.00
CA ALA A 323 -21.16 25.51 -14.47
C ALA A 323 -22.16 25.01 -13.43
N LYS A 324 -23.45 25.20 -13.72
CA LYS A 324 -24.53 24.45 -13.07
C LYS A 324 -24.12 22.96 -13.10
N PRO A 325 -24.04 22.24 -11.96
CA PRO A 325 -23.63 20.84 -11.98
C PRO A 325 -24.59 20.06 -12.89
N PRO A 326 -24.09 19.07 -13.66
CA PRO A 326 -24.96 18.23 -14.49
C PRO A 326 -26.05 17.59 -13.61
N ASP A 327 -27.23 17.36 -14.18
CA ASP A 327 -28.36 16.68 -13.53
C ASP A 327 -27.98 15.22 -13.21
N VAL A 328 -27.21 15.03 -12.14
CA VAL A 328 -26.88 13.72 -11.60
C VAL A 328 -27.99 13.35 -10.63
N ALA A 329 -28.64 12.21 -10.88
CA ALA A 329 -29.60 11.61 -9.96
C ALA A 329 -28.97 11.45 -8.56
N TRP A 330 -29.57 12.12 -7.58
CA TRP A 330 -28.97 12.43 -6.27
C TRP A 330 -28.99 11.25 -5.28
N ASP A 331 -28.01 10.34 -5.37
CA ASP A 331 -27.87 9.24 -4.39
C ASP A 331 -26.75 9.41 -3.36
N CYS A 332 -25.99 10.51 -3.37
CA CYS A 332 -25.09 10.86 -2.27
C CYS A 332 -25.85 11.62 -1.16
N ARG A 333 -26.75 10.91 -0.45
CA ARG A 333 -27.44 11.45 0.73
C ARG A 333 -27.05 10.66 1.98
N LEU A 334 -26.32 11.29 2.90
CA LEU A 334 -26.20 10.80 4.27
C LEU A 334 -27.52 11.15 4.98
N ARG A 335 -28.39 10.14 5.17
CA ARG A 335 -29.69 10.30 5.83
C ARG A 335 -29.55 9.90 7.29
N ALA A 336 -29.88 10.82 8.19
CA ALA A 336 -30.10 10.50 9.60
C ALA A 336 -31.54 10.88 9.97
N SER A 337 -32.13 10.13 10.90
CA SER A 337 -33.43 10.46 11.49
C SER A 337 -33.21 10.82 12.96
N ILE A 338 -33.52 12.07 13.30
CA ILE A 338 -33.48 12.57 14.67
C ILE A 338 -34.91 12.93 15.03
N ASN A 339 -35.45 12.34 16.11
CA ASN A 339 -36.81 12.56 16.62
C ASN A 339 -37.94 12.41 15.57
N GLY A 340 -37.78 11.51 14.59
CA GLY A 340 -38.80 11.20 13.59
C GLY A 340 -38.80 12.07 12.33
N GLU A 341 -37.92 13.07 12.24
CA GLU A 341 -37.76 13.90 11.04
C GLU A 341 -36.56 13.46 10.20
N HIS A 342 -36.72 13.49 8.87
CA HIS A 342 -35.64 13.16 7.93
C HIS A 342 -34.81 14.41 7.64
N CYS A 343 -33.53 14.38 8.00
CA CYS A 343 -32.59 15.48 7.79
C CYS A 343 -31.44 15.06 6.85
N GLY A 344 -30.95 16.03 6.07
CA GLY A 344 -29.75 15.92 5.23
C GLY A 344 -28.70 16.95 5.65
N LEU A 345 -27.42 16.65 5.40
CA LEU A 345 -26.28 17.43 5.88
C LEU A 345 -25.33 17.77 4.73
N TRP A 346 -24.98 19.04 4.59
CA TRP A 346 -23.95 19.50 3.66
C TRP A 346 -22.87 20.22 4.46
N LEU A 347 -21.61 19.80 4.31
CA LEU A 347 -20.47 20.34 5.03
C LEU A 347 -19.57 21.10 4.05
N TYR A 348 -19.30 22.37 4.33
CA TYR A 348 -18.26 23.14 3.65
C TYR A 348 -17.56 24.06 4.66
N PRO A 349 -16.23 24.27 4.54
CA PRO A 349 -15.49 25.21 5.38
C PRO A 349 -15.74 26.66 4.93
N ASP A 350 -15.84 27.59 5.89
CA ASP A 350 -15.76 29.03 5.62
C ASP A 350 -14.30 29.47 5.62
N GLU A 351 -13.84 30.03 4.49
CA GLU A 351 -12.43 30.38 4.27
C GLU A 351 -11.94 31.57 5.12
N HIS A 352 -12.82 32.25 5.87
CA HIS A 352 -12.42 33.42 6.66
C HIS A 352 -12.20 33.11 8.14
N ASP A 353 -12.69 31.99 8.69
CA ASP A 353 -12.57 31.68 10.12
C ASP A 353 -12.37 30.20 10.50
N PHE A 354 -12.21 29.30 9.53
CA PHE A 354 -12.06 27.85 9.74
C PHE A 354 -13.22 27.18 10.49
N THR A 355 -14.41 27.80 10.56
CA THR A 355 -15.62 27.15 11.06
C THR A 355 -16.29 26.29 9.99
N ILE A 356 -16.85 25.16 10.40
CA ILE A 356 -17.70 24.32 9.55
C ILE A 356 -19.12 24.86 9.66
N LYS A 357 -19.67 25.37 8.55
CA LYS A 357 -21.07 25.81 8.51
C LYS A 357 -21.97 24.61 8.21
N LEU A 358 -22.88 24.31 9.13
CA LEU A 358 -23.93 23.31 8.93
C LEU A 358 -25.17 23.98 8.31
N ARG A 359 -25.60 23.52 7.14
CA ARG A 359 -26.96 23.78 6.63
C ARG A 359 -27.85 22.58 6.91
N GLN A 360 -28.86 22.77 7.76
CA GLN A 360 -29.92 21.80 8.00
C GLN A 360 -31.06 22.05 7.01
N PHE A 361 -31.58 20.98 6.42
CA PHE A 361 -32.82 21.02 5.64
C PHE A 361 -33.83 20.07 6.26
N LEU A 362 -35.04 20.58 6.47
CA LEU A 362 -36.20 19.79 6.86
C LEU A 362 -36.91 19.38 5.57
N PHE A 363 -37.02 18.07 5.34
CA PHE A 363 -37.84 17.56 4.25
C PHE A 363 -39.27 17.42 4.76
N ASP A 364 -40.10 18.44 4.50
CA ASP A 364 -41.54 18.28 4.68
C ASP A 364 -42.10 17.50 3.48
N ARG A 365 -42.89 16.45 3.73
CA ARG A 365 -43.52 15.68 2.65
C ARG A 365 -44.72 16.46 2.12
N GLY A 366 -44.42 17.47 1.32
CA GLY A 366 -45.40 18.25 0.59
C GLY A 366 -44.99 19.70 0.53
N ILE A 367 -44.82 20.20 -0.69
CA ILE A 367 -44.54 21.60 -1.07
C ILE A 367 -43.04 21.89 -1.28
N GLU A 368 -42.68 22.10 -2.54
CA GLU A 368 -41.43 22.72 -3.00
C GLU A 368 -41.39 24.19 -2.56
N GLN A 369 -40.97 24.48 -1.32
CA GLN A 369 -40.51 25.82 -0.96
C GLN A 369 -39.30 25.74 -0.04
N THR A 370 -38.16 26.21 -0.56
CA THR A 370 -36.95 26.50 0.20
C THR A 370 -37.19 27.72 1.06
N VAL A 371 -37.31 27.54 2.38
CA VAL A 371 -37.28 28.66 3.33
C VAL A 371 -35.90 28.70 3.97
N GLU A 372 -35.14 29.77 3.68
CA GLU A 372 -33.89 30.03 4.39
C GLU A 372 -34.20 30.61 5.77
N HIS A 373 -33.82 29.89 6.81
CA HIS A 373 -33.73 30.45 8.16
C HIS A 373 -32.27 30.44 8.59
N GLY A 374 -31.68 31.64 8.64
CA GLY A 374 -30.36 31.84 9.22
C GLY A 374 -30.43 31.69 10.74
N LEU A 375 -29.98 30.55 11.26
CA LEU A 375 -29.73 30.38 12.69
C LEU A 375 -28.26 30.70 12.98
N HIS A 376 -28.02 31.86 13.58
CA HIS A 376 -26.73 32.17 14.19
C HIS A 376 -26.65 31.51 15.56
N ALA A 377 -26.02 30.33 15.64
CA ALA A 377 -25.60 29.77 16.92
C ALA A 377 -24.28 30.44 17.35
N LEU A 378 -24.37 31.43 18.23
CA LEU A 378 -23.21 31.98 18.94
C LEU A 378 -22.75 30.97 19.99
N TYR A 379 -21.69 30.21 19.69
CA TYR A 379 -20.97 29.46 20.71
C TYR A 379 -20.03 30.45 21.44
N LYS A 380 -20.40 30.86 22.66
CA LYS A 380 -19.46 31.50 23.58
C LYS A 380 -18.69 30.41 24.31
N PRO A 381 -17.35 30.48 24.38
CA PRO A 381 -16.57 29.59 25.21
C PRO A 381 -16.77 29.94 26.68
N SER A 382 -16.97 28.93 27.51
CA SER A 382 -16.69 28.95 28.95
C SER A 382 -15.67 27.90 29.25
#